data_AF-A0AB36PDK9-F1
#
_entry.id   AF-A0AB36PDK9-F1
#
_cell.length_a   1.000
_cell.length_b   1.000
_cell.length_c   1.000
_cell.angle_alpha   90.00
_cell.angle_beta   90.00
_cell.angle_gamma   90.00
#
_symmetry.space_group_name_H-M   'P 1'
#
loop_
_entity.id
_entity.type
_entity.pdbx_description
1 polymer ?
#
loop_
_entity_poly.entity_id
_entity_poly.type
_entity_poly.pdbx_seq_one_letter_code
_entity_poly.pdbx_strand_id
1 'polypeptide(L)'
;MPEGAEITIAADGTISALNPGDPANTVAPVGRLKLVKATGSEVQRGDDGIFRLSAETQATRGPVLQADPTLRVMSGVLEGSNVNAVAAMSDMIASARRFEMQMKVISSVDDNAGRANQLLSMS
;
A
#
# COMPACT_ATOMS: atom_id res chain seq x y z
N MET A 1 23.20 -1.14 -22.59
CA MET A 1 23.23 0.34 -22.64
C MET A 1 24.70 0.74 -22.64
N PRO A 2 25.16 1.63 -23.54
CA PRO A 2 26.54 2.09 -23.52
C PRO A 2 26.85 2.83 -22.21
N GLU A 3 28.10 2.79 -21.75
CA GLU A 3 28.53 3.53 -20.56
C GLU A 3 28.43 5.04 -20.83
N GLY A 4 27.78 5.78 -19.93
CA GLY A 4 27.61 7.25 -20.03
C GLY A 4 26.36 7.74 -20.77
N ALA A 5 25.44 6.86 -21.18
CA ALA A 5 24.17 7.29 -21.77
C ALA A 5 23.25 7.94 -20.71
N GLU A 6 22.76 9.16 -20.99
CA GLU A 6 21.82 9.86 -20.12
C GLU A 6 20.40 9.33 -20.37
N ILE A 7 19.74 8.86 -19.31
CA ILE A 7 18.40 8.26 -19.39
C ILE A 7 17.38 9.27 -18.89
N THR A 8 16.39 9.58 -19.73
CA THR A 8 15.27 10.44 -19.37
C THR A 8 13.97 9.63 -19.45
N ILE A 9 13.08 9.85 -18.48
CA ILE A 9 11.73 9.27 -18.46
C ILE A 9 10.73 10.42 -18.59
N ALA A 10 9.97 10.43 -19.67
CA ALA A 10 8.91 11.40 -19.91
C ALA A 10 7.67 11.10 -19.06
N ALA A 11 6.81 12.09 -18.88
CA ALA A 11 5.63 11.99 -18.01
C ALA A 11 4.61 10.92 -18.45
N ASP A 12 4.64 10.50 -19.71
CA ASP A 12 3.80 9.45 -20.28
C ASP A 12 4.40 8.02 -20.12
N GLY A 13 5.54 7.92 -19.44
CA GLY A 13 6.30 6.70 -19.22
C GLY A 13 7.28 6.36 -20.33
N THR A 14 7.45 7.21 -21.35
CA THR A 14 8.42 6.97 -22.44
C THR A 14 9.85 7.13 -21.90
N ILE A 15 10.64 6.06 -22.04
CA ILE A 15 12.06 6.01 -21.66
C ILE A 15 12.87 6.32 -22.91
N SER A 16 13.77 7.28 -22.79
CA SER A 16 14.66 7.66 -23.87
C SER A 16 16.10 7.73 -23.36
N ALA A 17 17.04 7.34 -24.20
CA ALA A 17 18.46 7.39 -23.88
C ALA A 17 19.17 8.30 -24.87
N LEU A 18 20.07 9.14 -24.36
CA LEU A 18 20.98 9.95 -25.13
C LEU A 18 22.38 9.36 -24.99
N ASN A 19 22.98 8.89 -26.09
CA ASN A 19 24.33 8.35 -26.05
C ASN A 19 25.37 9.47 -26.09
N PRO A 20 26.57 9.26 -25.50
CA PRO A 20 27.67 10.20 -25.59
C PRO A 20 28.05 10.47 -27.06
N GLY A 21 27.89 11.72 -27.51
CA GLY A 21 28.24 12.16 -28.87
C GLY A 21 27.06 12.37 -29.82
N ASP A 22 25.84 11.98 -29.46
CA ASP A 22 24.64 12.30 -30.23
C ASP A 22 24.17 13.75 -29.94
N PRO A 23 23.66 14.50 -30.94
CA PRO A 23 23.05 15.79 -30.69
C PRO A 23 21.81 15.61 -29.79
N ALA A 24 21.56 16.56 -28.88
CA ALA A 24 20.49 16.50 -27.87
C ALA A 24 19.06 16.31 -28.45
N ASN A 25 18.92 16.47 -29.75
CA ASN A 25 17.70 16.35 -30.55
C ASN A 25 17.41 14.89 -30.95
N THR A 26 18.41 14.01 -30.91
CA THR A 26 18.30 12.59 -31.29
C THR A 26 18.05 11.73 -30.05
N VAL A 27 17.14 12.17 -29.18
CA VAL A 27 16.71 11.36 -28.04
C VAL A 27 15.93 10.17 -28.60
N ALA A 28 16.56 9.00 -28.65
CA ALA A 28 15.93 7.81 -29.19
C ALA A 28 15.02 7.16 -28.12
N PRO A 29 13.72 6.92 -28.41
CA PRO A 29 12.87 6.18 -27.49
C PRO A 29 13.34 4.73 -27.42
N VAL A 30 13.75 4.29 -26.23
CA VAL A 30 14.24 2.94 -25.97
C VAL A 30 13.08 2.01 -25.58
N GLY A 31 12.05 2.56 -24.94
CA GLY A 31 10.88 1.80 -24.53
C GLY A 31 9.86 2.68 -23.81
N ARG A 32 8.79 2.06 -23.32
CA ARG A 32 7.74 2.75 -22.56
C ARG A 32 7.28 1.90 -21.38
N LEU A 33 7.17 2.52 -20.21
CA LEU A 33 6.59 1.90 -19.03
C LEU A 33 5.12 1.61 -19.25
N LYS A 34 4.71 0.37 -18.98
CA LYS A 34 3.29 0.00 -18.97
C LYS A 34 2.66 0.40 -17.65
N LEU A 35 2.03 1.57 -17.63
CA LEU A 35 1.27 2.06 -16.48
C LEU A 35 -0.11 1.39 -16.46
N VAL A 36 -0.50 0.82 -15.33
CA VAL A 36 -1.80 0.16 -15.14
C VAL A 36 -2.50 0.74 -13.92
N LYS A 37 -3.82 0.87 -14.00
CA LYS A 37 -4.64 1.36 -12.89
C LYS A 37 -5.33 0.19 -12.19
N ALA A 38 -5.07 0.03 -10.91
CA ALA A 38 -5.77 -0.90 -10.02
C ALA A 38 -6.25 -0.16 -8.78
N THR A 39 -7.39 -0.58 -8.24
CA THR A 39 -7.95 -0.09 -6.98
C THR A 39 -7.49 -0.96 -5.82
N GLY A 40 -7.59 -0.46 -4.57
CA GLY A 40 -7.12 -1.19 -3.39
C GLY A 40 -7.79 -2.54 -3.16
N SER A 41 -9.05 -2.72 -3.59
CA SER A 41 -9.77 -3.99 -3.53
C SER A 41 -9.35 -4.99 -4.62
N GLU A 42 -8.70 -4.51 -5.68
CA GLU A 42 -8.28 -5.35 -6.81
C GLU A 42 -6.90 -5.99 -6.60
N VAL A 43 -6.19 -5.60 -5.54
CA VAL A 43 -4.82 -6.02 -5.28
C VAL A 43 -4.64 -6.59 -3.89
N GLN A 44 -3.77 -7.58 -3.80
CA GLN A 44 -3.27 -8.16 -2.56
C GLN A 44 -1.78 -7.81 -2.44
N ARG A 45 -1.38 -7.31 -1.26
CA ARG A 45 0.03 -7.09 -0.95
C ARG A 45 0.70 -8.43 -0.65
N GLY A 46 1.77 -8.75 -1.37
CA GLY A 46 2.62 -9.89 -1.04
C GLY A 46 3.59 -9.59 0.10
N ASP A 47 4.25 -10.63 0.60
CA ASP A 47 5.23 -10.52 1.69
C ASP A 47 6.48 -9.72 1.28
N ASP A 48 6.76 -9.66 -0.02
CA ASP A 48 7.79 -8.82 -0.64
C ASP A 48 7.41 -7.33 -0.73
N GLY A 49 6.20 -6.98 -0.30
CA GLY A 49 5.66 -5.64 -0.40
C GLY A 49 5.18 -5.23 -1.80
N ILE A 50 5.21 -6.15 -2.77
CA ILE A 50 4.70 -5.92 -4.11
C ILE A 50 3.23 -6.32 -4.17
N PHE A 51 2.42 -5.50 -4.83
CA PHE A 51 1.01 -5.76 -5.05
C PHE A 51 0.79 -6.70 -6.25
N ARG A 52 -0.04 -7.72 -6.06
CA ARG A 52 -0.49 -8.66 -7.10
C ARG A 52 -1.99 -8.59 -7.23
N LEU A 53 -2.54 -8.85 -8.41
CA LEU A 53 -4.00 -8.90 -8.57
C LEU A 53 -4.59 -10.00 -7.70
N SER A 54 -5.71 -9.71 -7.03
CA SER A 54 -6.46 -10.72 -6.30
C SER A 54 -7.00 -11.80 -7.27
N ALA A 55 -7.27 -13.00 -6.77
CA ALA A 55 -7.81 -14.08 -7.60
C ALA A 55 -9.14 -13.67 -8.27
N GLU A 56 -9.97 -12.91 -7.55
CA GLU A 56 -11.24 -12.37 -8.03
C GLU A 56 -11.04 -11.36 -9.17
N THR A 57 -10.06 -10.46 -9.03
CA THR A 57 -9.74 -9.50 -10.10
C THR A 57 -9.13 -10.19 -11.31
N GLN A 58 -8.30 -11.22 -11.12
CA GLN A 58 -7.78 -12.01 -12.23
C GLN A 58 -8.91 -12.73 -12.99
N ALA A 59 -9.92 -13.24 -12.29
CA ALA A 59 -11.07 -13.88 -12.92
C ALA A 59 -11.95 -12.90 -13.72
N THR A 60 -12.04 -11.64 -13.28
CA THR A 60 -12.93 -10.63 -13.89
C THR A 60 -12.25 -9.76 -14.96
N ARG A 61 -10.98 -9.40 -14.76
CA ARG A 61 -10.22 -8.49 -15.64
C ARG A 61 -9.06 -9.17 -16.37
N GLY A 62 -8.82 -10.45 -16.06
CA GLY A 62 -7.70 -11.21 -16.58
C GLY A 62 -6.42 -11.08 -15.73
N PRO A 63 -5.43 -11.93 -16.00
CA PRO A 63 -4.17 -11.98 -15.22
C PRO A 63 -3.29 -10.74 -15.41
N VAL A 64 -3.54 -9.93 -16.44
CA VAL A 64 -2.74 -8.76 -16.78
C VAL A 64 -3.66 -7.58 -17.12
N LEU A 65 -3.49 -6.48 -16.40
CA LEU A 65 -4.22 -5.25 -16.68
C LEU A 65 -3.71 -4.56 -17.96
N GLN A 66 -4.65 -3.91 -18.64
CA GLN A 66 -4.38 -3.07 -19.81
C GLN A 66 -3.71 -1.76 -19.41
N ALA A 67 -2.90 -1.23 -20.32
CA ALA A 67 -2.22 0.05 -20.10
C ALA A 67 -3.25 1.19 -20.02
N ASP A 68 -3.08 2.09 -19.05
CA ASP A 68 -3.93 3.26 -18.90
C ASP A 68 -3.16 4.53 -19.35
N PRO A 69 -3.56 5.17 -20.47
CA PRO A 69 -2.88 6.34 -21.01
C PRO A 69 -3.15 7.63 -20.22
N THR A 70 -4.06 7.61 -19.23
CA THR A 70 -4.36 8.77 -18.38
C THR A 70 -3.35 8.93 -17.23
N LEU A 71 -2.63 7.86 -16.90
CA LEU A 71 -1.61 7.88 -15.86
C LEU A 71 -0.39 8.69 -16.32
N ARG A 72 0.25 9.35 -15.35
CA ARG A 72 1.47 10.11 -15.55
C ARG A 72 2.49 9.72 -14.50
N VAL A 73 3.76 9.75 -14.88
CA VAL A 73 4.90 9.55 -13.97
C VAL A 73 5.63 10.87 -13.77
N MET A 74 6.22 11.05 -12.60
CA MET A 74 7.13 12.16 -12.32
C MET A 74 8.53 11.57 -12.15
N SER A 75 9.44 11.90 -13.06
CA SER A 75 10.84 11.45 -12.98
C SER A 75 11.59 12.24 -11.92
N GLY A 76 12.55 11.60 -11.25
CA GLY A 76 13.44 12.26 -10.27
C GLY A 76 12.84 12.52 -8.89
N VAL A 77 11.62 12.04 -8.63
CA VAL A 77 10.95 12.13 -7.32
C VAL A 77 10.55 10.76 -6.82
N LEU A 78 10.66 10.55 -5.51
CA LEU A 78 10.24 9.33 -4.82
C LEU A 78 8.92 9.60 -4.10
N GLU A 79 7.94 8.71 -4.28
CA GLU A 79 6.66 8.80 -3.58
C GLU A 79 6.87 8.58 -2.07
N GLY A 80 6.40 9.53 -1.26
CA GLY A 80 6.47 9.46 0.20
C GLY A 80 5.41 8.53 0.78
N SER A 81 5.57 8.16 2.06
CA SER A 81 4.52 7.44 2.77
C SER A 81 3.31 8.35 3.01
N ASN A 82 2.11 7.85 2.75
CA ASN A 82 0.85 8.52 3.13
C ASN A 82 0.49 8.34 4.62
N VAL A 83 1.41 7.82 5.45
CA VAL A 83 1.14 7.58 6.88
C VAL A 83 1.67 8.73 7.73
N ASN A 84 0.79 9.28 8.59
CA ASN A 84 1.21 10.18 9.66
C ASN A 84 1.43 9.39 10.95
N ALA A 85 2.69 9.28 11.39
CA ALA A 85 3.08 8.50 12.55
C ALA A 85 2.39 8.98 13.85
N VAL A 86 2.17 10.29 14.03
CA VAL A 86 1.55 10.84 15.25
C VAL A 86 0.09 10.42 15.34
N ALA A 87 -0.64 10.52 14.23
CA ALA A 87 -2.03 10.08 14.16
C ALA A 87 -2.13 8.57 14.43
N ALA A 88 -1.28 7.77 13.77
CA ALA A 88 -1.26 6.32 13.96
C ALA A 88 -0.96 5.91 15.43
N MET A 89 -0.04 6.60 16.10
CA MET A 89 0.25 6.36 17.52
C MET A 89 -0.93 6.72 18.44
N SER A 90 -1.59 7.84 18.17
CA SER A 90 -2.79 8.24 18.92
C SER A 90 -3.90 7.19 18.79
N ASP A 91 -4.12 6.68 17.57
CA ASP A 91 -5.11 5.63 17.31
C ASP A 91 -4.76 4.30 17.99
N MET A 92 -3.47 3.93 18.03
CA MET A 92 -3.01 2.77 18.80
C MET A 92 -3.27 2.95 20.30
N ILE A 93 -2.95 4.12 20.89
CA ILE A 93 -3.21 4.39 22.31
C ILE A 93 -4.70 4.35 22.62
N ALA A 94 -5.53 4.97 21.78
CA ALA A 94 -6.97 4.93 21.93
C ALA A 94 -7.52 3.49 21.88
N SER A 95 -6.97 2.67 20.98
CA SER A 95 -7.35 1.26 20.86
C SER A 95 -6.92 0.43 22.08
N ALA A 96 -5.71 0.65 22.60
CA ALA A 96 -5.22 0.00 23.81
C ALA A 96 -6.10 0.35 25.03
N ARG A 97 -6.45 1.62 25.21
CA ARG A 97 -7.33 2.05 26.30
C ARG A 97 -8.73 1.45 26.18
N ARG A 98 -9.27 1.35 24.96
CA ARG A 98 -10.57 0.66 24.74
C ARG A 98 -10.49 -0.81 25.14
N PHE A 99 -9.42 -1.50 24.77
CA PHE A 99 -9.18 -2.87 25.18
C PHE A 99 -9.07 -3.02 26.71
N GLU A 100 -8.34 -2.14 27.39
CA GLU A 100 -8.25 -2.13 28.86
C GLU A 100 -9.62 -1.95 29.53
N MET A 101 -10.43 -1.02 29.03
CA MET A 101 -11.79 -0.81 29.54
C MET A 101 -12.67 -2.04 29.32
N GLN A 102 -12.58 -2.68 28.15
CA GLN A 102 -13.30 -3.92 27.85
C GLN A 102 -12.91 -5.04 28.82
N MET A 103 -11.62 -5.21 29.10
CA MET A 103 -11.13 -6.19 30.07
C MET A 103 -11.57 -5.89 31.50
N LYS A 104 -11.57 -4.61 31.90
CA LYS A 104 -12.04 -4.21 33.24
C LYS A 104 -13.54 -4.44 33.43
N VAL A 105 -14.34 -4.28 32.37
CA VAL A 105 -15.77 -4.62 32.42
C VAL A 105 -15.95 -6.13 32.59
N ILE A 106 -15.20 -6.95 31.83
CA ILE A 106 -15.24 -8.41 31.95
C ILE A 106 -14.86 -8.85 33.38
N SER A 107 -13.75 -8.35 33.92
CA SER A 107 -13.32 -8.71 35.28
C SER A 107 -14.35 -8.30 36.34
N SER A 108 -14.98 -7.13 36.18
CA SER A 108 -16.02 -6.66 37.09
C SER A 108 -17.27 -7.55 37.05
N VAL A 109 -17.63 -8.07 35.87
CA VAL A 109 -18.72 -9.03 35.71
C VAL A 109 -18.38 -10.37 36.36
N ASP A 110 -17.17 -10.88 36.16
CA ASP A 110 -16.70 -12.14 36.77
C ASP A 110 -16.68 -12.07 38.29
N ASP A 111 -16.13 -10.98 38.85
CA ASP A 111 -16.12 -10.75 40.30
C ASP A 111 -17.54 -10.69 40.89
N ASN A 112 -18.46 -10.02 40.18
CA ASN A 112 -19.86 -9.91 40.60
C ASN A 112 -20.58 -11.26 40.53
N ALA A 113 -20.35 -12.04 39.46
CA ALA A 113 -20.89 -13.39 39.32
C ALA A 113 -20.39 -14.33 40.42
N GLY A 114 -19.09 -14.26 40.76
CA GLY A 114 -18.50 -15.03 41.86
C GLY A 114 -19.14 -14.71 43.21
N ARG A 115 -19.34 -13.42 43.52
CA ARG A 115 -20.02 -12.97 44.74
C ARG A 115 -21.48 -13.42 44.80
N ALA A 116 -22.22 -13.32 43.70
CA ALA A 116 -23.60 -13.78 43.62
C ALA A 116 -23.71 -15.29 43.89
N ASN A 117 -22.75 -16.09 43.40
CA ASN A 117 -22.73 -17.53 43.59
C ASN A 117 -22.42 -17.94 45.04
N GLN A 118 -21.58 -17.17 45.76
CA GLN A 118 -21.33 -17.36 47.20
C GLN A 118 -22.58 -17.12 48.05
N LEU A 119 -23.41 -16.13 47.68
CA LEU A 119 -24.68 -15.90 48.37
C LEU A 119 -25.65 -17.08 48.19
N LEU A 120 -25.68 -17.68 47.00
CA LEU A 120 -26.53 -18.83 46.69
C LEU A 120 -26.11 -20.10 47.45
N SER A 121 -24.82 -20.27 47.75
CA SER A 121 -24.32 -21.44 48.51
C SER A 121 -24.49 -21.31 50.02
N MET A 122 -24.85 -20.12 50.53
CA MET A 122 -25.08 -19.86 51.96
C MET A 122 -26.56 -19.94 52.35
N SER A 123 -27.46 -20.14 51.38
CA SER A 123 -28.89 -20.41 51.53
C SER A 123 -29.19 -21.90 51.34
#